data_AF-A0A4Q2YE03-F1
#
_entry.id   AF-A0A4Q2YE03-F1
#
_cell.length_a   1.000
_cell.length_b   1.000
_cell.length_c   1.000
_cell.angle_alpha   90.00
_cell.angle_beta   90.00
_cell.angle_gamma   90.00
#
_symmetry.space_group_name_H-M   'P 1'
#
loop_
_entity.id
_entity.type
_entity.pdbx_description
1 polymer ?
#
loop_
_entity_poly.entity_id
_entity_poly.type
_entity_poly.pdbx_seq_one_letter_code
_entity_poly.pdbx_strand_id
1 'polypeptide(L)'
;AEMGYNVIAADIYGKGIRPQPPEAGKTAGKYKGDRVLYRERLTAALELLKADERTDQSKVAAIGYCFGGTGVLELARAGAEIDGVVSFHGGLDTQKGMEAGKGKVSSKILVLHGAVDPYVPAEQVAAFEKEMNEAGADYQFVSYSGAVHSFTHKEAGDDPAKGAAYNEAADRRSWAAMKAFFAEIFK
;
A
#
# COMPACT_ATOMS: atom_id res chain seq x y z
N ALA A 1 -3.25 -3.86 -16.27
CA ALA A 1 -3.91 -3.61 -17.58
C ALA A 1 -4.65 -4.85 -18.09
N GLU A 2 -4.04 -6.04 -18.14
CA GLU A 2 -4.68 -7.27 -18.70
C GLU A 2 -6.00 -7.67 -18.03
N MET A 3 -6.22 -7.26 -16.78
CA MET A 3 -7.50 -7.44 -16.07
C MET A 3 -8.62 -6.48 -16.50
N GLY A 4 -8.39 -5.60 -17.47
CA GLY A 4 -9.36 -4.62 -17.95
C GLY A 4 -9.33 -3.25 -17.26
N TYR A 5 -8.40 -3.01 -16.32
CA TYR A 5 -8.26 -1.71 -15.64
C TYR A 5 -7.38 -0.74 -16.43
N ASN A 6 -7.79 0.54 -16.46
CA ASN A 6 -6.87 1.65 -16.76
C ASN A 6 -5.92 1.81 -15.57
N VAL A 7 -4.61 1.85 -15.84
CA VAL A 7 -3.59 1.85 -14.77
C VAL A 7 -2.50 2.84 -15.10
N ILE A 8 -2.12 3.62 -14.10
CA ILE A 8 -0.86 4.36 -14.08
C ILE A 8 0.07 3.77 -13.02
N ALA A 9 1.37 3.79 -13.29
CA ALA A 9 2.38 3.54 -12.26
C ALA A 9 2.90 4.91 -11.78
N ALA A 10 2.66 5.23 -10.51
CA ALA A 10 3.02 6.53 -9.95
C ALA A 10 4.54 6.71 -9.83
N ASP A 11 5.08 7.78 -10.40
CA ASP A 11 6.48 8.20 -10.20
C ASP A 11 6.58 9.12 -8.97
N ILE A 12 6.67 8.52 -7.78
CA ILE A 12 6.74 9.24 -6.51
C ILE A 12 8.05 10.04 -6.38
N TYR A 13 9.15 9.48 -6.88
CA TYR A 13 10.46 10.10 -6.79
C TYR A 13 10.61 11.28 -7.76
N GLY A 14 9.98 11.17 -8.93
CA GLY A 14 9.93 12.22 -9.93
C GLY A 14 10.91 11.98 -11.08
N LYS A 15 10.75 12.82 -12.12
CA LYS A 15 11.46 12.69 -13.40
C LYS A 15 12.97 12.62 -13.21
N GLY A 16 13.57 11.56 -13.74
CA GLY A 16 15.03 11.34 -13.73
C GLY A 16 15.57 10.75 -12.43
N ILE A 17 14.73 10.48 -11.42
CA ILE A 17 15.16 9.93 -10.14
C ILE A 17 14.85 8.43 -10.10
N ARG A 18 15.87 7.61 -10.30
CA ARG A 18 15.80 6.13 -10.30
C ARG A 18 16.92 5.55 -9.44
N PRO A 19 16.83 5.70 -8.11
CA PRO A 19 17.90 5.28 -7.22
C PRO A 19 18.01 3.75 -7.21
N GLN A 20 19.24 3.25 -7.17
CA GLN A 20 19.53 1.83 -6.98
C GLN A 20 19.95 1.59 -5.53
N PRO A 21 19.94 0.35 -5.03
CA PRO A 21 20.59 0.03 -3.76
C PRO A 21 22.09 0.41 -3.82
N PRO A 22 22.65 1.03 -2.77
CA PRO A 22 22.03 1.34 -1.47
C PRO A 22 21.26 2.68 -1.39
N GLU A 23 21.39 3.58 -2.36
CA GLU A 23 20.80 4.93 -2.36
C GLU A 23 19.26 4.93 -2.33
N ALA A 24 18.63 3.86 -2.83
CA ALA A 24 17.17 3.69 -2.85
C ALA A 24 16.54 3.87 -1.47
N GLY A 25 17.19 3.35 -0.41
CA GLY A 25 16.71 3.49 0.96
C GLY A 25 16.67 4.94 1.44
N LYS A 26 17.70 5.73 1.10
CA LYS A 26 17.78 7.15 1.45
C LYS A 26 16.74 7.97 0.71
N THR A 27 16.55 7.72 -0.59
CA THR A 27 15.53 8.40 -1.39
C THR A 27 14.12 8.09 -0.90
N ALA A 28 13.80 6.82 -0.64
CA ALA A 28 12.53 6.44 -0.03
C ALA A 28 12.35 7.06 1.38
N GLY A 29 13.44 7.11 2.16
CA GLY A 29 13.49 7.69 3.51
C GLY A 29 13.06 9.16 3.56
N LYS A 30 13.35 9.95 2.51
CA LYS A 30 12.85 11.34 2.39
C LYS A 30 11.33 11.40 2.52
N TYR A 31 10.61 10.58 1.76
CA TYR A 31 9.14 10.55 1.74
C TYR A 31 8.56 9.82 2.95
N LYS A 32 9.27 8.84 3.52
CA LYS A 32 8.86 8.23 4.79
C LYS A 32 8.97 9.21 5.97
N GLY A 33 9.97 10.09 5.94
CA GLY A 33 10.18 11.14 6.93
C GLY A 33 9.24 12.34 6.76
N ASP A 34 8.78 12.60 5.53
CA ASP A 34 7.86 13.69 5.21
C ASP A 34 6.57 13.13 4.59
N ARG A 35 5.63 12.72 5.45
CA ARG A 35 4.34 12.14 5.00
C ARG A 35 3.45 13.17 4.31
N VAL A 36 3.62 14.45 4.57
CA VAL A 36 2.90 15.51 3.86
C VAL A 36 3.32 15.50 2.39
N LEU A 37 4.62 15.61 2.12
CA LEU A 37 5.16 15.50 0.76
C LEU A 37 4.79 14.16 0.11
N TYR A 38 4.77 13.08 0.87
CA TYR A 38 4.41 11.78 0.32
C TYR A 38 2.95 11.75 -0.15
N ARG A 39 2.01 12.22 0.69
CA ARG A 39 0.59 12.34 0.34
C ARG A 39 0.40 13.25 -0.88
N GLU A 40 1.09 14.38 -0.96
CA GLU A 40 1.03 15.26 -2.15
C GLU A 40 1.42 14.53 -3.44
N ARG A 41 2.48 13.72 -3.42
CA ARG A 41 2.92 12.93 -4.59
C ARG A 41 1.92 11.85 -4.98
N LEU A 42 1.34 11.18 -3.99
CA LEU A 42 0.33 10.15 -4.21
C LEU A 42 -0.95 10.76 -4.78
N THR A 43 -1.43 11.87 -4.21
CA THR A 43 -2.60 12.60 -4.71
C THR A 43 -2.36 13.11 -6.13
N ALA A 44 -1.19 13.66 -6.44
CA ALA A 44 -0.88 14.09 -7.80
C ALA A 44 -0.96 12.94 -8.82
N ALA A 45 -0.53 11.72 -8.45
CA ALA A 45 -0.71 10.55 -9.30
C ALA A 45 -2.19 10.17 -9.43
N LEU A 46 -2.94 10.16 -8.32
CA LEU A 46 -4.37 9.88 -8.34
C LEU A 46 -5.14 10.84 -9.26
N GLU A 47 -4.87 12.13 -9.19
CA GLU A 47 -5.50 13.14 -10.05
C GLU A 47 -5.14 12.94 -11.53
N LEU A 48 -3.90 12.53 -11.83
CA LEU A 48 -3.50 12.19 -13.20
C LEU A 48 -4.30 11.00 -13.74
N LEU A 49 -4.54 9.97 -12.91
CA LEU A 49 -5.39 8.83 -13.30
C LEU A 49 -6.83 9.28 -13.54
N LYS A 50 -7.40 10.09 -12.64
CA LYS A 50 -8.79 10.59 -12.74
C LYS A 50 -9.01 11.51 -13.94
N ALA A 51 -7.97 12.23 -14.37
CA ALA A 51 -8.02 13.10 -15.55
C ALA A 51 -7.94 12.36 -16.89
N ASP A 52 -7.54 11.09 -16.90
CA ASP A 52 -7.51 10.28 -18.11
C ASP A 52 -8.93 9.89 -18.55
N GLU A 53 -9.30 10.16 -19.80
CA GLU A 53 -10.65 9.93 -20.34
C GLU A 53 -11.10 8.46 -20.28
N ARG A 54 -10.16 7.52 -20.12
CA ARG A 54 -10.46 6.08 -19.98
C ARG A 54 -10.79 5.68 -18.55
N THR A 55 -10.68 6.59 -17.58
CA THR A 55 -10.93 6.33 -16.17
C THR A 55 -12.37 6.67 -15.79
N ASP A 56 -13.10 5.68 -15.28
CA ASP A 56 -14.32 5.93 -14.53
C ASP A 56 -13.95 6.47 -13.13
N GLN A 57 -14.19 7.76 -12.90
CA GLN A 57 -13.84 8.42 -11.64
C GLN A 57 -14.62 7.90 -10.44
N SER A 58 -15.73 7.18 -10.66
CA SER A 58 -16.52 6.52 -9.61
C SER A 58 -16.02 5.11 -9.25
N LYS A 59 -14.99 4.61 -9.96
CA LYS A 59 -14.43 3.27 -9.77
C LYS A 59 -12.90 3.34 -9.75
N VAL A 60 -12.35 3.90 -8.67
CA VAL A 60 -10.92 4.12 -8.51
C VAL A 60 -10.38 3.40 -7.29
N ALA A 61 -9.26 2.70 -7.45
CA ALA A 61 -8.52 2.10 -6.35
C ALA A 61 -7.01 2.30 -6.52
N ALA A 62 -6.28 2.18 -5.42
CA ALA A 62 -4.82 2.24 -5.42
C ALA A 62 -4.22 0.96 -4.82
N ILE A 63 -3.19 0.42 -5.46
CA ILE A 63 -2.39 -0.68 -4.89
C ILE A 63 -0.95 -0.24 -4.71
N GLY A 64 -0.28 -0.81 -3.72
CA GLY A 64 1.10 -0.48 -3.45
C GLY A 64 1.86 -1.65 -2.84
N TYR A 65 3.15 -1.71 -3.16
CA TYR A 65 4.09 -2.72 -2.68
C TYR A 65 5.16 -2.05 -1.82
N CYS A 66 5.52 -2.61 -0.66
CA CYS A 66 6.57 -2.09 0.21
C CYS A 66 6.35 -0.59 0.53
N PHE A 67 7.22 0.29 0.02
CA PHE A 67 7.10 1.74 0.13
C PHE A 67 5.77 2.25 -0.43
N GLY A 68 5.33 1.73 -1.58
CA GLY A 68 4.02 2.04 -2.16
C GLY A 68 2.86 1.50 -1.32
N GLY A 69 3.04 0.37 -0.64
CA GLY A 69 2.02 -0.19 0.28
C GLY A 69 1.75 0.75 1.45
N THR A 70 2.80 1.33 2.03
CA THR A 70 2.66 2.43 2.98
C THR A 70 1.97 3.64 2.35
N GLY A 71 2.30 3.97 1.09
CA GLY A 71 1.73 5.11 0.39
C GLY A 71 0.21 5.01 0.21
N VAL A 72 -0.31 3.85 -0.20
CA VAL A 72 -1.77 3.71 -0.36
C VAL A 72 -2.52 3.74 0.96
N LEU A 73 -1.90 3.32 2.07
CA LEU A 73 -2.47 3.54 3.41
C LEU A 73 -2.47 5.02 3.81
N GLU A 74 -1.46 5.78 3.40
CA GLU A 74 -1.45 7.24 3.59
C GLU A 74 -2.54 7.96 2.79
N LEU A 75 -2.89 7.48 1.59
CA LEU A 75 -4.05 7.98 0.84
C LEU A 75 -5.36 7.75 1.62
N ALA A 76 -5.54 6.54 2.15
CA ALA A 76 -6.72 6.20 2.95
C ALA A 76 -6.80 7.07 4.22
N ARG A 77 -5.69 7.21 4.96
CA ARG A 77 -5.61 8.10 6.15
C ARG A 77 -5.89 9.56 5.82
N ALA A 78 -5.50 10.03 4.64
CA ALA A 78 -5.78 11.38 4.16
C ALA A 78 -7.24 11.59 3.72
N GLY A 79 -8.05 10.52 3.68
CA GLY A 79 -9.44 10.57 3.24
C GLY A 79 -9.59 10.75 1.73
N ALA A 80 -8.66 10.21 0.94
CA ALA A 80 -8.77 10.23 -0.51
C ALA A 80 -10.09 9.58 -0.96
N GLU A 81 -10.84 10.27 -1.81
CA GLU A 81 -12.12 9.78 -2.36
C GLU A 81 -11.86 8.75 -3.47
N ILE A 82 -11.60 7.51 -3.06
CA ILE A 82 -11.41 6.31 -3.89
C ILE A 82 -12.09 5.11 -3.22
N ASP A 83 -12.54 4.12 -3.99
CA ASP A 83 -13.32 2.98 -3.50
C ASP A 83 -12.51 2.04 -2.61
N GLY A 84 -11.20 1.92 -2.87
CA GLY A 84 -10.36 1.10 -2.01
C GLY A 84 -8.86 1.21 -2.22
N VAL A 85 -8.12 0.73 -1.22
CA VAL A 85 -6.67 0.62 -1.24
C VAL A 85 -6.21 -0.79 -0.91
N VAL A 86 -5.14 -1.25 -1.56
CA VAL A 86 -4.54 -2.57 -1.31
C VAL A 86 -3.04 -2.44 -1.03
N SER A 87 -2.66 -2.73 0.22
CA SER A 87 -1.26 -2.71 0.66
C SER A 87 -0.66 -4.12 0.62
N PHE A 88 0.37 -4.30 -0.19
CA PHE A 88 1.21 -5.51 -0.19
C PHE A 88 2.49 -5.23 0.59
N HIS A 89 2.70 -5.97 1.69
CA HIS A 89 3.89 -5.86 2.56
C HIS A 89 4.32 -4.40 2.83
N GLY A 90 3.33 -3.51 3.00
CA GLY A 90 3.57 -2.11 3.33
C GLY A 90 3.89 -1.91 4.81
N GLY A 91 4.66 -0.87 5.11
CA GLY A 91 4.79 -0.37 6.48
C GLY A 91 3.45 0.15 7.00
N LEU A 92 3.14 -0.17 8.25
CA LEU A 92 1.86 0.14 8.91
C LEU A 92 1.95 1.35 9.85
N ASP A 93 3.17 1.85 10.10
CA ASP A 93 3.41 3.02 10.95
C ASP A 93 2.62 4.26 10.50
N THR A 94 2.33 5.09 11.48
CA THR A 94 1.64 6.37 11.31
C THR A 94 2.48 7.45 11.95
N GLN A 95 2.71 8.56 11.24
CA GLN A 95 3.36 9.72 11.83
C GLN A 95 2.39 10.44 12.77
N LYS A 96 2.90 10.95 13.89
CA LYS A 96 2.10 11.70 14.86
C LYS A 96 1.38 12.88 14.20
N GLY A 97 0.07 12.97 14.41
CA GLY A 97 -0.79 14.02 13.82
C GLY A 97 -1.26 13.70 12.40
N MET A 98 -0.90 12.53 11.86
CA MET A 98 -1.28 12.06 10.52
C MET A 98 -2.21 10.84 10.58
N GLU A 99 -2.71 10.51 11.76
CA GLU A 99 -3.65 9.40 12.01
C GLU A 99 -4.98 9.59 11.27
N ALA A 100 -5.62 8.48 10.93
CA ALA A 100 -6.97 8.49 10.40
C ALA A 100 -7.96 9.14 11.39
N GLY A 101 -8.60 10.22 10.97
CA GLY A 101 -9.69 10.83 11.74
C GLY A 101 -10.95 9.95 11.73
N LYS A 102 -11.73 10.00 12.80
CA LYS A 102 -13.03 9.30 12.90
C LYS A 102 -13.95 9.69 11.73
N GLY A 103 -14.39 8.70 10.97
CA GLY A 103 -15.25 8.88 9.78
C GLY A 103 -14.56 9.59 8.61
N LYS A 104 -13.23 9.69 8.60
CA LYS A 104 -12.47 10.33 7.51
C LYS A 104 -11.95 9.35 6.47
N VAL A 105 -11.91 8.06 6.79
CA VAL A 105 -11.50 7.02 5.84
C VAL A 105 -12.72 6.58 5.04
N SER A 106 -12.83 7.05 3.80
CA SER A 106 -13.90 6.70 2.87
C SER A 106 -13.61 5.42 2.07
N SER A 107 -12.33 5.13 1.82
CA SER A 107 -11.90 3.94 1.08
C SER A 107 -11.99 2.67 1.90
N LYS A 108 -12.42 1.56 1.31
CA LYS A 108 -12.20 0.22 1.88
C LYS A 108 -10.71 -0.12 1.86
N ILE A 109 -10.22 -0.88 2.83
CA ILE A 109 -8.79 -1.18 2.95
C ILE A 109 -8.55 -2.69 2.93
N LEU A 110 -7.61 -3.16 2.11
CA LEU A 110 -7.08 -4.52 2.18
C LEU A 110 -5.58 -4.48 2.49
N VAL A 111 -5.18 -5.06 3.62
CA VAL A 111 -3.79 -5.22 4.01
C VAL A 111 -3.36 -6.67 3.81
N LEU A 112 -2.32 -6.87 3.00
CA LEU A 112 -1.75 -8.16 2.62
C LEU A 112 -0.33 -8.25 3.19
N HIS A 113 -0.22 -8.83 4.38
CA HIS A 113 0.95 -8.72 5.25
C HIS A 113 1.71 -10.04 5.37
N GLY A 114 3.05 -9.98 5.42
CA GLY A 114 3.89 -11.13 5.74
C GLY A 114 3.93 -11.34 7.25
N ALA A 115 3.50 -12.50 7.74
CA ALA A 115 3.29 -12.73 9.18
C ALA A 115 4.57 -12.64 10.04
N VAL A 116 5.74 -12.72 9.41
CA VAL A 116 7.05 -12.67 10.08
C VAL A 116 7.93 -11.56 9.50
N ASP A 117 7.34 -10.53 8.91
CA ASP A 117 8.05 -9.37 8.36
C ASP A 117 8.77 -8.57 9.48
N PRO A 118 10.12 -8.55 9.51
CA PRO A 118 10.84 -7.87 10.59
C PRO A 118 10.84 -6.34 10.47
N TYR A 119 10.40 -5.78 9.34
CA TYR A 119 10.30 -4.33 9.17
C TYR A 119 8.99 -3.75 9.70
N VAL A 120 8.04 -4.61 10.09
CA VAL A 120 6.77 -4.21 10.70
C VAL A 120 6.58 -5.02 11.98
N PRO A 121 7.04 -4.49 13.13
CA PRO A 121 6.86 -5.13 14.43
C PRO A 121 5.39 -5.33 14.81
N ALA A 122 5.12 -6.30 15.69
CA ALA A 122 3.76 -6.62 16.15
C ALA A 122 3.03 -5.41 16.76
N GLU A 123 3.77 -4.50 17.38
CA GLU A 123 3.25 -3.26 17.94
C GLU A 123 2.69 -2.33 16.85
N GLN A 124 3.28 -2.31 15.65
CA GLN A 124 2.75 -1.53 14.53
C GLN A 124 1.48 -2.15 13.96
N VAL A 125 1.38 -3.49 13.92
CA VAL A 125 0.14 -4.18 13.53
C VAL A 125 -0.98 -3.84 14.50
N ALA A 126 -0.73 -3.98 15.81
CA ALA A 126 -1.71 -3.65 16.84
C ALA A 126 -2.11 -2.16 16.83
N ALA A 127 -1.15 -1.26 16.59
CA ALA A 127 -1.42 0.17 16.47
C ALA A 127 -2.28 0.49 15.24
N PHE A 128 -2.01 -0.14 14.10
CA PHE A 128 -2.80 0.01 12.88
C PHE A 128 -4.24 -0.47 13.07
N GLU A 129 -4.44 -1.67 13.63
CA GLU A 129 -5.77 -2.21 13.89
C GLU A 129 -6.56 -1.29 14.83
N LYS A 130 -5.92 -0.81 15.90
CA LYS A 130 -6.52 0.16 16.83
C LYS A 130 -6.92 1.44 16.10
N GLU A 131 -6.02 2.02 15.31
CA GLU A 131 -6.28 3.26 14.55
C GLU A 131 -7.46 3.08 13.59
N MET A 132 -7.47 2.02 12.78
CA MET A 132 -8.54 1.78 11.81
C MET A 132 -9.89 1.52 12.49
N ASN A 133 -9.90 0.81 13.61
CA ASN A 133 -11.10 0.60 14.42
C ASN A 133 -11.63 1.92 15.01
N GLU A 134 -10.75 2.76 15.57
CA GLU A 134 -11.10 4.08 16.13
C GLU A 134 -11.59 5.06 15.05
N ALA A 135 -11.01 4.96 13.85
CA ALA A 135 -11.44 5.71 12.68
C ALA A 135 -12.80 5.25 12.14
N GLY A 136 -13.22 4.02 12.46
CA GLY A 136 -14.41 3.38 11.89
C GLY A 136 -14.22 2.97 10.43
N ALA A 137 -12.98 2.66 10.03
CA ALA A 137 -12.65 2.25 8.67
C ALA A 137 -13.10 0.80 8.39
N ASP A 138 -13.53 0.54 7.16
CA ASP A 138 -13.79 -0.82 6.67
C ASP A 138 -12.47 -1.41 6.14
N TYR A 139 -11.89 -2.36 6.89
CA TYR A 139 -10.64 -3.00 6.49
C TYR A 139 -10.65 -4.51 6.67
N GLN A 140 -9.86 -5.17 5.81
CA GLN A 140 -9.46 -6.56 5.93
C GLN A 140 -7.94 -6.62 6.15
N PHE A 141 -7.52 -7.43 7.11
CA PHE A 141 -6.10 -7.71 7.35
C PHE A 141 -5.83 -9.19 7.14
N VAL A 142 -4.99 -9.53 6.16
CA VAL A 142 -4.61 -10.90 5.85
C VAL A 142 -3.13 -11.09 6.12
N SER A 143 -2.81 -11.99 7.04
CA SER A 143 -1.44 -12.32 7.42
C SER A 143 -1.00 -13.66 6.83
N TYR A 144 0.10 -13.67 6.10
CA TYR A 144 0.62 -14.85 5.40
C TYR A 144 1.75 -15.51 6.20
N SER A 145 1.47 -16.69 6.76
CA SER A 145 2.44 -17.48 7.51
C SER A 145 3.73 -17.74 6.71
N GLY A 146 4.88 -17.55 7.36
CA GLY A 146 6.21 -17.77 6.79
C GLY A 146 6.63 -16.75 5.74
N ALA A 147 5.78 -15.78 5.38
CA ALA A 147 6.15 -14.68 4.50
C ALA A 147 6.77 -13.54 5.30
N VAL A 148 7.86 -13.00 4.78
CA VAL A 148 8.54 -11.80 5.27
C VAL A 148 8.26 -10.64 4.30
N HIS A 149 9.04 -9.57 4.39
CA HIS A 149 8.93 -8.44 3.48
C HIS A 149 9.16 -8.82 2.02
N SER A 150 8.60 -8.04 1.09
CA SER A 150 8.79 -8.26 -0.35
C SER A 150 8.38 -9.65 -0.86
N PHE A 151 7.43 -10.32 -0.19
CA PHE A 151 6.99 -11.68 -0.53
C PHE A 151 6.46 -11.87 -1.96
N THR A 152 6.14 -10.77 -2.66
CA THR A 152 5.70 -10.77 -4.08
C THR A 152 6.86 -10.60 -5.07
N HIS A 153 8.09 -10.37 -4.61
CA HIS A 153 9.22 -10.00 -5.45
C HIS A 153 10.21 -11.16 -5.62
N LYS A 154 10.14 -11.84 -6.77
CA LYS A 154 10.98 -13.03 -7.06
C LYS A 154 12.49 -12.77 -6.93
N GLU A 155 12.95 -11.59 -7.30
CA GLU A 155 14.37 -11.23 -7.25
C GLU A 155 14.88 -10.96 -5.83
N ALA A 156 14.00 -10.92 -4.82
CA ALA A 156 14.41 -10.83 -3.42
C ALA A 156 15.09 -12.12 -2.89
N GLY A 157 15.13 -13.19 -3.68
CA GLY A 157 15.51 -14.53 -3.22
C GLY A 157 14.40 -15.16 -2.38
N ASP A 158 14.61 -16.35 -1.83
CA ASP A 158 13.60 -17.15 -1.14
C ASP A 158 13.98 -17.51 0.31
N ASP A 159 15.03 -16.85 0.84
CA ASP A 159 15.53 -17.06 2.20
C ASP A 159 14.89 -16.05 3.19
N PRO A 160 13.85 -16.46 3.95
CA PRO A 160 13.17 -15.56 4.88
C PRO A 160 14.07 -15.07 6.03
N ALA A 161 15.20 -15.74 6.32
CA ALA A 161 16.12 -15.30 7.36
C ALA A 161 16.77 -13.94 7.04
N LYS A 162 16.74 -13.51 5.78
CA LYS A 162 17.20 -12.17 5.33
C LYS A 162 16.19 -11.05 5.62
N GLY A 163 14.97 -11.39 6.07
CA GLY A 163 13.91 -10.43 6.38
C GLY A 163 13.17 -9.88 5.16
N ALA A 164 13.69 -10.07 3.94
CA ALA A 164 13.01 -9.81 2.68
C ALA A 164 13.26 -10.99 1.74
N ALA A 165 12.20 -11.65 1.28
CA ALA A 165 12.26 -12.83 0.44
C ALA A 165 10.92 -13.11 -0.23
N TYR A 166 10.97 -13.61 -1.45
CA TYR A 166 9.86 -14.16 -2.20
C TYR A 166 9.20 -15.32 -1.46
N ASN A 167 7.86 -15.36 -1.49
CA ASN A 167 7.07 -16.49 -1.03
C ASN A 167 5.94 -16.72 -2.02
N GLU A 168 6.06 -17.76 -2.85
CA GLU A 168 5.10 -18.05 -3.94
C GLU A 168 3.66 -18.20 -3.44
N ALA A 169 3.46 -18.85 -2.29
CA ALA A 169 2.12 -19.05 -1.74
C ALA A 169 1.49 -17.71 -1.33
N ALA A 170 2.24 -16.85 -0.64
CA ALA A 170 1.79 -15.52 -0.24
C ALA A 170 1.54 -14.61 -1.46
N ASP A 171 2.42 -14.64 -2.45
CA ASP A 171 2.27 -13.92 -3.72
C ASP A 171 0.95 -14.29 -4.41
N ARG A 172 0.72 -15.59 -4.66
CA ARG A 172 -0.50 -16.07 -5.34
C ARG A 172 -1.77 -15.78 -4.55
N ARG A 173 -1.75 -15.97 -3.23
CA ARG A 173 -2.91 -15.74 -2.36
C ARG A 173 -3.24 -14.26 -2.23
N SER A 174 -2.23 -13.40 -2.08
CA SER A 174 -2.40 -11.95 -1.97
C SER A 174 -2.98 -11.37 -3.27
N TRP A 175 -2.50 -11.83 -4.42
CA TRP A 175 -3.08 -11.45 -5.70
C TRP A 175 -4.55 -11.90 -5.82
N ALA A 176 -4.87 -13.13 -5.43
CA ALA A 176 -6.26 -13.62 -5.44
C ALA A 176 -7.18 -12.78 -4.52
N ALA A 177 -6.71 -12.42 -3.33
CA ALA A 177 -7.43 -11.56 -2.39
C ALA A 177 -7.69 -10.17 -2.98
N MET A 178 -6.68 -9.53 -3.58
CA MET A 178 -6.84 -8.24 -4.27
C MET A 178 -7.90 -8.32 -5.38
N LYS A 179 -7.91 -9.38 -6.18
CA LYS A 179 -8.93 -9.56 -7.24
C LYS A 179 -10.34 -9.67 -6.67
N ALA A 180 -10.51 -10.43 -5.58
CA ALA A 180 -11.80 -10.58 -4.92
C ALA A 180 -12.27 -9.23 -4.32
N PHE A 181 -11.35 -8.49 -3.70
CA PHE A 181 -11.60 -7.16 -3.17
C PHE A 181 -12.02 -6.18 -4.27
N PHE A 182 -11.32 -6.15 -5.41
CA PHE A 182 -11.74 -5.32 -6.56
C PHE A 182 -13.11 -5.68 -7.11
N ALA A 183 -13.41 -6.98 -7.18
CA ALA A 183 -14.74 -7.44 -7.58
C ALA A 183 -15.84 -7.06 -6.57
N GLU A 184 -15.50 -6.79 -5.31
CA GLU A 184 -16.43 -6.27 -4.29
C GLU A 184 -16.64 -4.76 -4.46
N ILE A 185 -15.56 -3.99 -4.51
CA ILE A 185 -15.63 -2.52 -4.41
C ILE A 185 -16.09 -1.84 -5.71
N PHE A 186 -15.89 -2.47 -6.87
CA PHE A 186 -16.26 -1.89 -8.17
C PHE A 186 -17.61 -2.36 -8.72
N LYS A 187 -18.49 -2.90 -7.88
CA LYS A 187 -19.85 -3.27 -8.30
C LYS A 187 -20.65 -2.02 -8.66
#